data_AF-A0AAW0W1M2-F1
#
_entry.id   AF-A0AAW0W1M2-F1
#
_cell.length_a   1.000
_cell.length_b   1.000
_cell.length_c   1.000
_cell.angle_alpha   90.00
_cell.angle_beta   90.00
_cell.angle_gamma   90.00
#
_symmetry.space_group_name_H-M   'P 1'
#
loop_
_entity.id
_entity.type
_entity.pdbx_description
1 polymer ?
#
loop_
_entity_poly.entity_id
_entity_poly.type
_entity_poly.pdbx_seq_one_letter_code
_entity_poly.pdbx_strand_id
1 'polypeptide(L)'
;ETKLQDWKVFFFLHMDHVGRSQYLPVTVQLAPFKDVSYNISLVHCVNNDHHCLESTTLTNILISDPQKSADCEGDQCIVYLLLWANPGRYAVTAQIVSQECPNNGCFTSISPTFSVEPSQVGIWITVAFAFGLIFVLTFALTLHRRIRQNKNLLLGLKEKQPTVLLIYLAENQRCWDLVNMLAVFLNEVCYVYPYVIDNDVGSQDPNFWTSERMNQVDRLVFLVPGDPDSESVTPIRDHWTYALKYFTGHYFATHQVTDKVATVIFPFSADVPSQIANVQRFKLVKDMDLLVTWIHRGTWLDCKFLWEPQIKSPCQKEVTYTLSDITKTVNNVVIEKLYCIYKMKRNLNEKNATNDLVEKLYASQTASTVHDKCSERQNSYTASEVACDSSVEVFDPEVPNIEQLSLLGEKTNRSPDEQSSNESSDEPDDSIFL
;
A
#
# COMPACT_ATOMS: atom_id res chain seq x y z
N GLU A 1 29.49 -30.99 -73.86
CA GLU A 1 29.05 -31.72 -72.66
C GLU A 1 29.93 -31.31 -71.49
N THR A 2 29.34 -30.84 -70.40
CA THR A 2 30.06 -30.57 -69.13
C THR A 2 30.33 -31.90 -68.44
N LYS A 3 31.60 -32.19 -68.13
CA LYS A 3 31.97 -33.41 -67.39
C LYS A 3 31.61 -33.26 -65.91
N LEU A 4 31.21 -34.36 -65.27
CA LEU A 4 30.88 -34.40 -63.83
C LEU A 4 32.02 -33.84 -62.96
N GLN A 5 33.27 -34.13 -63.34
CA GLN A 5 34.48 -33.74 -62.63
C GLN A 5 34.69 -32.21 -62.56
N ASP A 6 34.13 -31.47 -63.52
CA ASP A 6 34.26 -30.02 -63.61
C ASP A 6 33.09 -29.29 -62.93
N TRP A 7 32.10 -30.04 -62.41
CA TRP A 7 30.90 -29.45 -61.82
C TRP A 7 31.15 -28.96 -60.39
N LYS A 8 30.64 -27.77 -60.09
CA LYS A 8 30.67 -27.17 -58.75
C LYS A 8 29.30 -27.28 -58.09
N VAL A 9 29.30 -27.61 -56.81
CA VAL A 9 28.06 -27.68 -56.02
C VAL A 9 27.71 -26.27 -55.56
N PHE A 10 26.53 -25.79 -55.96
CA PHE A 10 26.01 -24.52 -55.46
C PHE A 10 25.15 -24.79 -54.23
N PHE A 11 25.34 -24.00 -53.19
CA PHE A 11 24.56 -24.10 -51.97
C PHE A 11 24.40 -22.74 -51.30
N PHE A 12 23.33 -22.60 -50.54
CA PHE A 12 22.96 -21.40 -49.80
C PHE A 12 22.95 -21.72 -48.30
N LEU A 13 23.62 -20.88 -47.51
CA LEU A 13 23.65 -20.99 -46.06
C LEU A 13 22.64 -20.02 -45.46
N HIS A 14 21.75 -20.51 -44.61
CA HIS A 14 20.77 -19.69 -43.90
C HIS A 14 21.40 -19.08 -42.65
N MET A 15 22.13 -17.98 -42.87
CA MET A 15 22.97 -17.32 -41.85
C MET A 15 22.18 -16.74 -40.66
N ASP A 16 20.90 -16.47 -40.83
CA ASP A 16 19.99 -16.00 -39.79
C ASP A 16 19.74 -17.03 -38.68
N HIS A 17 20.04 -18.30 -38.93
CA HIS A 17 19.99 -19.36 -37.94
C HIS A 17 21.26 -19.45 -37.07
N VAL A 18 22.37 -18.84 -37.49
CA VAL A 18 23.62 -18.83 -36.74
C VAL A 18 23.42 -18.04 -35.45
N GLY A 19 23.57 -18.72 -34.30
CA GLY A 19 23.36 -18.13 -32.97
C GLY A 19 21.91 -18.14 -32.46
N ARG A 20 20.93 -18.53 -33.29
CA ARG A 20 19.51 -18.65 -32.89
C ARG A 20 19.03 -20.10 -32.78
N SER A 21 19.65 -21.01 -33.54
CA SER A 21 19.26 -22.42 -33.65
C SER A 21 20.45 -23.33 -33.36
N GLN A 22 20.15 -24.56 -32.90
CA GLN A 22 21.15 -25.63 -32.79
C GLN A 22 21.51 -26.24 -34.16
N TYR A 23 20.74 -25.91 -35.21
CA TYR A 23 20.92 -26.40 -36.57
C TYR A 23 21.11 -25.24 -37.54
N LEU A 24 22.07 -25.38 -38.45
CA LEU A 24 22.25 -24.52 -39.62
C LEU A 24 21.63 -25.21 -40.84
N PRO A 25 20.53 -24.66 -41.38
CA PRO A 25 20.00 -25.13 -42.64
C PRO A 25 20.95 -24.72 -43.78
N VAL A 26 21.19 -25.65 -44.69
CA VAL A 26 21.96 -25.46 -45.92
C VAL A 26 21.12 -25.98 -47.07
N THR A 27 20.77 -25.10 -48.01
CA THR A 27 20.06 -25.49 -49.23
C THR A 27 21.07 -25.80 -50.31
N VAL A 28 21.08 -27.02 -50.83
CA VAL A 28 22.00 -27.47 -51.88
C VAL A 28 21.25 -27.60 -53.19
N GLN A 29 21.81 -27.02 -54.26
CA GLN A 29 21.31 -27.18 -55.61
C GLN A 29 21.89 -28.46 -56.22
N LEU A 30 21.02 -29.35 -56.64
CA LEU A 30 21.38 -30.62 -57.26
C LEU A 30 21.94 -30.39 -58.66
N ALA A 31 23.00 -31.11 -58.99
CA ALA A 31 23.56 -31.17 -60.32
C ALA A 31 22.67 -32.03 -61.25
N PRO A 32 22.62 -31.74 -62.56
CA PRO A 32 21.76 -32.44 -63.52
C PRO A 32 22.32 -33.83 -63.93
N PHE A 33 22.91 -34.55 -62.98
CA PHE A 33 23.46 -35.89 -63.19
C PHE A 33 22.63 -36.92 -62.43
N LYS A 34 22.49 -38.12 -62.99
CA LYS A 34 21.80 -39.24 -62.34
C LYS A 34 22.77 -39.99 -61.45
N ASP A 35 22.24 -40.61 -60.39
CA ASP A 35 22.96 -41.53 -59.51
C ASP A 35 24.22 -40.93 -58.84
N VAL A 36 24.17 -39.63 -58.52
CA VAL A 36 25.22 -38.94 -57.77
C VAL A 36 24.80 -38.69 -56.32
N SER A 37 25.75 -38.82 -55.40
CA SER A 37 25.55 -38.51 -53.99
C SER A 37 26.22 -37.18 -53.62
N TYR A 38 25.76 -36.55 -52.54
CA TYR A 38 26.31 -35.28 -52.07
C TYR A 38 26.80 -35.42 -50.63
N ASN A 39 28.02 -34.97 -50.37
CA ASN A 39 28.61 -34.94 -49.04
C ASN A 39 28.69 -33.48 -48.58
N ILE A 40 27.94 -33.14 -47.53
CA ILE A 40 27.83 -31.78 -47.00
C ILE A 40 28.34 -31.81 -45.58
N SER A 41 29.37 -31.02 -45.30
CA SER A 41 29.99 -31.03 -43.99
C SER A 41 30.19 -29.65 -43.41
N LEU A 42 29.97 -29.54 -42.11
CA LEU A 42 30.34 -28.38 -41.31
C LEU A 42 31.77 -28.61 -40.82
N VAL A 43 32.66 -27.66 -41.12
CA VAL A 43 34.06 -27.72 -40.72
C VAL A 43 34.40 -26.55 -39.80
N HIS A 44 35.21 -26.83 -38.78
CA HIS A 44 35.80 -25.82 -37.91
C HIS A 44 37.18 -25.43 -38.47
N CYS A 45 37.40 -24.14 -38.72
CA CYS A 45 38.64 -23.65 -39.30
C CYS A 45 39.72 -23.57 -38.22
N VAL A 46 40.81 -24.31 -38.41
CA VAL A 46 41.96 -24.30 -37.50
C VAL A 46 42.67 -22.95 -37.64
N ASN A 47 43.19 -22.42 -36.53
CA ASN A 47 43.93 -21.15 -36.46
C ASN A 47 43.17 -19.90 -36.98
N ASN A 48 41.83 -19.93 -37.02
CA ASN A 48 41.00 -18.83 -37.51
C ASN A 48 41.31 -18.36 -38.95
N ASP A 49 41.88 -19.25 -39.78
CA ASP A 49 42.19 -18.94 -41.17
C ASP A 49 40.92 -18.50 -41.93
N HIS A 50 41.01 -17.35 -42.60
CA HIS A 50 39.94 -16.80 -43.43
C HIS A 50 39.59 -17.71 -44.61
N HIS A 51 40.55 -18.52 -45.06
CA HIS A 51 40.39 -19.46 -46.17
C HIS A 51 40.10 -20.89 -45.71
N CYS A 52 40.10 -21.16 -44.40
CA CYS A 52 39.82 -22.48 -43.82
C CYS A 52 40.66 -23.62 -44.44
N LEU A 53 41.95 -23.37 -44.72
CA LEU A 53 42.83 -24.33 -45.40
C LEU A 53 43.07 -25.59 -44.56
N GLU A 54 43.20 -25.40 -43.25
CA GLU A 54 43.20 -26.47 -42.27
C GLU A 54 41.86 -26.47 -41.54
N SER A 55 41.18 -27.61 -41.56
CA SER A 55 39.85 -27.70 -40.96
C SER A 55 39.60 -29.06 -40.33
N THR A 56 38.76 -29.08 -39.30
CA THR A 56 38.29 -30.30 -38.66
C THR A 56 36.80 -30.47 -38.95
N THR A 57 36.43 -31.61 -39.54
CA THR A 57 35.03 -31.93 -39.82
C THR A 57 34.28 -32.19 -38.52
N LEU A 58 33.25 -31.39 -38.26
CA LEU A 58 32.41 -31.54 -37.07
C LEU A 58 31.16 -32.38 -37.32
N THR A 59 30.53 -32.16 -38.47
CA THR A 59 29.31 -32.86 -38.86
C THR A 59 29.40 -33.12 -40.35
N ASN A 60 29.00 -34.32 -40.76
CA ASN A 60 28.99 -34.72 -42.15
C ASN A 60 27.66 -35.41 -42.47
N ILE A 61 27.00 -34.98 -43.54
CA ILE A 61 25.73 -35.52 -44.01
C ILE A 61 25.90 -35.95 -45.46
N LEU A 62 25.61 -37.23 -45.70
CA LEU A 62 25.64 -37.83 -47.03
C LEU A 62 24.20 -37.98 -47.57
N ILE A 63 23.93 -37.35 -48.71
CA ILE A 63 22.71 -37.51 -49.49
C ILE A 63 22.97 -38.56 -50.57
N SER A 64 22.57 -39.81 -50.33
CA SER A 64 22.88 -40.92 -51.24
C SER A 64 21.94 -41.01 -52.45
N ASP A 65 20.66 -40.65 -52.28
CA ASP A 65 19.63 -40.68 -53.34
C ASP A 65 18.72 -39.43 -53.23
N PRO A 66 19.10 -38.31 -53.86
CA PRO A 66 18.40 -37.04 -53.69
C PRO A 66 16.97 -37.08 -54.27
N GLN A 67 16.69 -37.96 -55.25
CA GLN A 67 15.36 -38.08 -55.85
C GLN A 67 14.34 -38.80 -54.95
N LYS A 68 14.81 -39.54 -53.94
CA LYS A 68 13.95 -40.24 -52.97
C LYS A 68 13.96 -39.62 -51.58
N SER A 69 14.76 -38.58 -51.37
CA SER A 69 14.85 -37.89 -50.08
C SER A 69 13.64 -37.00 -49.86
N ALA A 70 13.01 -37.12 -48.68
CA ALA A 70 11.86 -36.28 -48.30
C ALA A 70 12.22 -34.79 -48.13
N ASP A 71 13.50 -34.49 -47.91
CA ASP A 71 14.01 -33.12 -47.69
C ASP A 71 14.46 -32.43 -49.00
N CYS A 72 14.12 -33.02 -50.15
CA CYS A 72 14.44 -32.52 -51.47
C CYS A 72 13.16 -32.18 -52.26
N GLU A 73 13.08 -30.94 -52.75
CA GLU A 73 11.96 -30.46 -53.56
C GLU A 73 12.50 -29.96 -54.91
N GLY A 74 12.16 -30.66 -55.99
CA GLY A 74 12.70 -30.38 -57.33
C GLY A 74 14.22 -30.53 -57.40
N ASP A 75 14.90 -29.45 -57.76
CA ASP A 75 16.37 -29.42 -57.92
C ASP A 75 17.11 -28.94 -56.66
N GLN A 76 16.43 -28.87 -55.50
CA GLN A 76 17.00 -28.37 -54.25
C GLN A 76 16.78 -29.34 -53.09
N CYS A 77 17.76 -29.46 -52.22
CA CYS A 77 17.68 -30.22 -50.97
C CYS A 77 18.05 -29.34 -49.78
N ILE A 78 17.32 -29.43 -48.67
CA ILE A 78 17.67 -28.74 -47.42
C ILE A 78 18.31 -29.72 -46.46
N VAL A 79 19.48 -29.37 -45.93
CA VAL A 79 20.23 -30.18 -44.97
C VAL A 79 20.44 -29.40 -43.69
N TYR A 80 20.16 -30.02 -42.55
CA TYR A 80 20.33 -29.41 -41.24
C TYR A 80 21.64 -29.89 -40.60
N LEU A 81 22.66 -29.03 -40.64
CA LEU A 81 23.95 -29.30 -39.98
C LEU A 81 23.87 -28.93 -38.50
N LEU A 82 24.30 -29.81 -37.61
CA LEU A 82 24.34 -29.54 -36.18
C LEU A 82 25.45 -28.54 -35.86
N LEU A 83 25.10 -27.35 -35.34
CA LEU A 83 26.10 -26.40 -34.82
C LEU A 83 26.47 -26.81 -33.40
N TRP A 84 27.75 -27.13 -33.19
CA TRP A 84 28.28 -27.24 -31.84
C TRP A 84 28.53 -25.85 -31.25
N ALA A 85 28.14 -25.68 -29.99
CA ALA A 85 28.11 -24.41 -29.26
C ALA A 85 29.49 -23.82 -28.90
N ASN A 86 30.56 -24.30 -29.53
CA ASN A 86 31.89 -23.76 -29.27
C ASN A 86 32.10 -22.48 -30.09
N PRO A 87 32.55 -21.39 -29.46
CA PRO A 87 32.86 -20.17 -30.20
C PRO A 87 34.05 -20.42 -31.13
N GLY A 88 33.96 -19.93 -32.37
CA GLY A 88 34.98 -20.21 -33.38
C GLY A 88 34.59 -19.76 -34.78
N ARG A 89 35.47 -20.04 -35.75
CA ARG A 89 35.22 -19.82 -37.19
C ARG A 89 34.89 -21.13 -37.88
N TYR A 90 33.84 -21.09 -38.70
CA TYR A 90 33.29 -22.25 -39.38
C TYR A 90 33.12 -21.98 -40.87
N ALA A 91 33.13 -23.05 -41.65
CA ALA A 91 32.72 -23.03 -43.05
C ALA A 91 31.88 -24.29 -43.34
N VAL A 92 31.07 -24.22 -44.39
CA VAL A 92 30.37 -25.39 -44.93
C VAL A 92 31.07 -25.80 -46.21
N THR A 93 31.30 -27.10 -46.35
CA THR A 93 31.82 -27.69 -47.58
C THR A 93 30.78 -28.63 -48.20
N ALA A 94 30.67 -28.60 -49.52
CA ALA A 94 29.78 -29.46 -50.28
C ALA A 94 30.53 -30.09 -51.45
N GLN A 95 30.39 -31.40 -51.63
CA GLN A 95 31.11 -32.17 -52.62
C GLN A 95 30.20 -33.22 -53.25
N ILE A 96 30.32 -33.44 -54.57
CA ILE A 96 29.71 -34.59 -55.23
C ILE A 96 30.56 -35.83 -54.99
N VAL A 97 29.92 -36.90 -54.53
CA VAL A 97 30.51 -38.22 -54.32
C VAL A 97 30.00 -39.13 -55.42
N SER A 98 30.91 -39.59 -56.28
CA SER A 98 30.63 -40.52 -57.37
C SER A 98 31.89 -41.32 -57.71
N GLN A 99 31.69 -42.54 -58.23
CA GLN A 99 32.78 -43.40 -58.73
C GLN A 99 33.47 -42.80 -59.97
N GLU A 100 32.81 -41.87 -60.65
CA GLU A 100 33.36 -41.16 -61.81
C GLU A 100 34.30 -40.01 -61.42
N CYS A 101 34.33 -39.64 -60.13
CA CYS A 101 35.23 -38.63 -59.60
C CYS A 101 36.58 -39.26 -59.17
N PRO A 102 37.71 -38.57 -59.34
CA PRO A 102 38.99 -39.02 -58.80
C PRO A 102 38.92 -39.16 -57.27
N ASN A 103 39.39 -40.28 -56.72
CA ASN A 103 39.36 -40.57 -55.28
C ASN A 103 37.95 -40.53 -54.63
N ASN A 104 36.90 -40.90 -55.39
CA ASN A 104 35.50 -40.91 -54.95
C ASN A 104 34.90 -39.53 -54.59
N GLY A 105 35.54 -38.42 -54.97
CA GLY A 105 35.04 -37.08 -54.69
C GLY A 105 35.42 -36.06 -55.76
N CYS A 106 34.43 -35.31 -56.25
CA CYS A 106 34.62 -34.26 -57.25
C CYS A 106 35.06 -32.94 -56.60
N PHE A 107 34.93 -31.80 -57.29
CA PHE A 107 35.30 -30.49 -56.76
C PHE A 107 34.56 -30.16 -55.45
N THR A 108 35.31 -29.78 -54.41
CA THR A 108 34.76 -29.34 -53.12
C THR A 108 34.45 -27.86 -53.17
N SER A 109 33.19 -27.51 -53.00
CA SER A 109 32.74 -26.12 -52.91
C SER A 109 32.72 -25.71 -51.44
N ILE A 110 33.32 -24.56 -51.11
CA ILE A 110 33.50 -24.09 -49.73
C ILE A 110 32.80 -22.74 -49.58
N SER A 111 32.06 -22.55 -48.48
CA SER A 111 31.40 -21.29 -48.16
C SER A 111 32.39 -20.22 -47.70
N PRO A 112 32.01 -18.93 -47.71
CA PRO A 112 32.66 -17.95 -46.87
C PRO A 112 32.68 -18.41 -45.40
N THR A 113 33.74 -18.07 -44.68
CA THR A 113 33.85 -18.36 -43.25
C THR A 113 32.91 -17.49 -42.43
N PHE A 114 32.32 -18.05 -41.37
CA PHE A 114 31.46 -17.32 -40.44
C PHE A 114 31.85 -17.59 -38.99
N SER A 115 31.62 -16.62 -38.12
CA SER A 115 31.96 -16.69 -36.70
C SER A 115 30.74 -17.00 -35.84
N VAL A 116 30.91 -17.91 -34.87
CA VAL A 116 29.95 -18.15 -33.79
C VAL A 116 30.53 -17.52 -32.52
N GLU A 117 29.81 -16.56 -31.95
CA GLU A 117 30.20 -15.88 -30.71
C GLU A 117 29.76 -16.67 -29.47
N PRO A 118 30.48 -16.54 -28.33
CA PRO A 118 30.05 -17.15 -27.08
C PRO A 118 28.71 -16.55 -26.63
N SER A 119 27.78 -17.41 -26.20
CA SER A 119 26.48 -16.94 -25.71
C SER A 119 26.66 -16.09 -24.44
N GLN A 120 26.27 -14.81 -24.49
CA GLN A 120 26.33 -13.93 -23.32
C GLN A 120 25.24 -14.24 -22.27
N VAL A 121 24.27 -15.11 -22.60
CA VAL A 121 23.12 -15.45 -21.74
C VAL A 121 23.57 -15.98 -20.38
N GLY A 122 24.61 -16.83 -20.34
CA GLY A 122 25.15 -17.37 -19.08
C GLY A 122 25.72 -16.29 -18.15
N ILE A 123 26.33 -15.26 -18.72
CA ILE A 123 26.89 -14.12 -17.96
C ILE A 123 25.73 -13.33 -17.33
N TRP A 124 24.69 -13.00 -18.11
CA TRP A 124 23.52 -12.26 -17.61
C TRP A 124 22.75 -13.01 -16.52
N ILE A 125 22.59 -14.33 -16.65
CA ILE A 125 21.97 -15.16 -15.59
C ILE A 125 22.78 -15.07 -14.29
N THR A 126 24.12 -15.16 -14.39
CA THR A 126 25.01 -15.10 -13.23
C THR A 126 24.95 -13.73 -12.56
N VAL A 127 24.95 -12.65 -13.36
CA VAL A 127 24.82 -11.27 -12.88
C VAL A 127 23.47 -11.06 -12.19
N ALA A 128 22.37 -11.48 -12.81
CA ALA A 128 21.03 -11.35 -12.23
C ALA A 128 20.91 -12.12 -10.90
N PHE A 129 21.49 -13.33 -10.82
CA PHE A 129 21.54 -14.11 -9.60
C PHE A 129 22.33 -13.41 -8.50
N ALA A 130 23.50 -12.84 -8.83
CA ALA A 130 24.31 -12.08 -7.88
C ALA A 130 23.58 -10.86 -7.32
N PHE A 131 22.90 -10.08 -8.17
CA PHE A 131 22.07 -8.95 -7.74
C PHE A 131 20.92 -9.38 -6.84
N GLY A 132 20.21 -10.46 -7.19
CA GLY A 132 19.15 -11.03 -6.37
C GLY A 132 19.66 -11.43 -4.98
N LEU A 133 20.83 -12.08 -4.91
CA LEU A 133 21.43 -12.50 -3.65
C LEU A 133 21.84 -11.30 -2.78
N ILE A 134 22.45 -10.26 -3.37
CA ILE A 134 22.81 -9.01 -2.67
C ILE A 134 21.56 -8.33 -2.12
N PHE A 135 20.48 -8.26 -2.90
CA PHE A 135 19.22 -7.65 -2.47
C PHE A 135 18.61 -8.41 -1.27
N VAL A 136 18.57 -9.74 -1.32
CA VAL A 136 18.07 -10.56 -0.21
C VAL A 136 18.92 -10.39 1.04
N LEU A 137 20.25 -10.38 0.91
CA LEU A 137 21.17 -10.23 2.03
C LEU A 137 21.06 -8.85 2.68
N THR A 138 21.02 -7.79 1.87
CA THR A 138 20.85 -6.41 2.36
C THR A 138 19.51 -6.27 3.06
N PHE A 139 18.42 -6.76 2.48
CA PHE A 139 17.09 -6.76 3.08
C PHE A 139 17.07 -7.49 4.44
N ALA A 140 17.63 -8.70 4.50
CA ALA A 140 17.72 -9.49 5.73
C ALA A 140 18.54 -8.78 6.82
N LEU A 141 19.67 -8.15 6.45
CA LEU A 141 20.49 -7.38 7.38
C LEU A 141 19.77 -6.13 7.89
N THR A 142 19.05 -5.39 7.03
CA THR A 142 18.22 -4.27 7.48
C THR A 142 17.11 -4.71 8.42
N LEU A 143 16.44 -5.83 8.11
CA LEU A 143 15.38 -6.38 8.95
C LEU A 143 15.94 -6.80 10.32
N HIS A 144 17.08 -7.51 10.33
CA HIS A 144 17.73 -7.93 11.57
C HIS A 144 18.18 -6.74 12.42
N ARG A 145 18.80 -5.73 11.79
CA ARG A 145 19.16 -4.48 12.47
C ARG A 145 17.95 -3.77 13.05
N ARG A 146 16.85 -3.67 12.28
CA ARG A 146 15.60 -3.06 12.74
C ARG A 146 14.97 -3.82 13.90
N ILE A 147 14.89 -5.15 13.84
CA ILE A 147 14.39 -5.96 14.96
C ILE A 147 15.23 -5.72 16.23
N ARG A 148 16.56 -5.62 16.09
CA ARG A 148 17.45 -5.33 17.22
C ARG A 148 17.26 -3.90 17.74
N GLN A 149 17.15 -2.91 16.86
CA GLN A 149 16.85 -1.53 17.22
C GLN A 149 15.49 -1.40 17.90
N ASN A 150 14.47 -2.11 17.42
CA ASN A 150 13.14 -2.14 18.01
C ASN A 150 13.16 -2.61 19.46
N LYS A 151 13.99 -3.59 19.81
CA LYS A 151 14.17 -4.00 21.22
C LYS A 151 14.73 -2.86 22.07
N ASN A 152 15.71 -2.11 21.56
CA ASN A 152 16.27 -0.96 22.27
C ASN A 152 15.27 0.21 22.33
N LEU A 153 14.50 0.43 21.27
CA LEU A 153 13.44 1.45 21.21
C LEU A 153 12.36 1.14 22.26
N LEU A 154 11.94 -0.12 22.39
CA LEU A 154 10.97 -0.51 23.41
C LEU A 154 11.47 -0.26 24.84
N LEU A 155 12.77 -0.46 25.09
CA LEU A 155 13.38 -0.12 26.38
C LEU A 155 13.40 1.41 26.59
N GLY A 156 13.76 2.18 25.57
CA GLY A 156 13.72 3.64 25.63
C GLY A 156 12.30 4.21 25.82
N LEU A 157 11.29 3.60 25.19
CA LEU A 157 9.89 3.99 25.35
C LEU A 157 9.36 3.70 26.76
N LYS A 158 9.86 2.67 27.43
CA LYS A 158 9.56 2.45 28.86
C LYS A 158 10.10 3.56 29.75
N GLU A 159 11.21 4.19 29.36
CA GLU A 159 11.84 5.28 30.12
C GLU A 159 11.21 6.64 29.80
N LYS A 160 10.88 6.90 28.52
CA LYS A 160 10.25 8.14 28.07
C LYS A 160 9.11 7.85 27.10
N GLN A 161 7.89 7.83 27.63
CA GLN A 161 6.67 7.63 26.85
C GLN A 161 6.25 8.94 26.17
N PRO A 162 5.82 8.91 24.90
CA PRO A 162 5.15 10.05 24.30
C PRO A 162 3.81 10.31 25.01
N THR A 163 3.47 11.59 25.11
CA THR A 163 2.24 12.06 25.75
C THR A 163 1.17 12.39 24.71
N VAL A 164 -0.05 11.91 24.94
CA VAL A 164 -1.20 12.15 24.05
C VAL A 164 -2.35 12.73 24.85
N LEU A 165 -2.96 13.82 24.38
CA LEU A 165 -4.25 14.28 24.91
C LEU A 165 -5.39 13.68 24.10
N LEU A 166 -6.29 12.94 24.78
CA LEU A 166 -7.51 12.41 24.19
C LEU A 166 -8.65 13.43 24.39
N ILE A 167 -9.12 14.02 23.29
CA ILE A 167 -10.23 14.97 23.29
C ILE A 167 -11.48 14.23 22.80
N TYR A 168 -12.50 14.11 23.66
CA TYR A 168 -13.69 13.33 23.39
C TYR A 168 -14.94 13.96 24.00
N LEU A 169 -16.10 13.46 23.55
CA LEU A 169 -17.41 13.72 24.12
C LEU A 169 -18.02 12.38 24.56
N ALA A 170 -18.30 12.25 25.85
CA ALA A 170 -18.89 11.05 26.41
C ALA A 170 -20.42 11.10 26.31
N GLU A 171 -20.97 10.73 25.15
CA GLU A 171 -22.43 10.78 24.90
C GLU A 171 -23.23 9.80 25.77
N ASN A 172 -22.58 8.72 26.18
CA ASN A 172 -23.14 7.69 27.04
C ASN A 172 -22.03 6.99 27.82
N GLN A 173 -22.43 6.23 28.84
CA GLN A 173 -21.52 5.49 29.71
C GLN A 173 -20.56 4.59 28.91
N ARG A 174 -21.03 3.92 27.85
CA ARG A 174 -20.19 3.02 27.05
C ARG A 174 -19.15 3.74 26.21
N CYS A 175 -19.44 4.96 25.76
CA CYS A 175 -18.45 5.80 25.07
C CYS A 175 -17.35 6.21 26.04
N TRP A 176 -17.70 6.57 27.28
CA TRP A 176 -16.72 6.84 28.33
C TRP A 176 -15.88 5.59 28.68
N ASP A 177 -16.52 4.44 28.86
CA ASP A 177 -15.83 3.16 29.10
C ASP A 177 -14.86 2.82 27.95
N LEU A 178 -15.26 3.07 26.69
CA LEU A 178 -14.42 2.87 25.51
C LEU A 178 -13.20 3.80 25.52
N VAL A 179 -13.35 5.07 25.90
CA VAL A 179 -12.23 6.02 26.01
C VAL A 179 -11.27 5.59 27.11
N ASN A 180 -11.77 5.17 28.27
CA ASN A 180 -10.95 4.65 29.36
C ASN A 180 -10.22 3.36 28.94
N MET A 181 -10.90 2.44 28.26
CA MET A 181 -10.29 1.22 27.72
C MET A 181 -9.18 1.55 26.71
N LEU A 182 -9.41 2.52 25.83
CA LEU A 182 -8.41 2.98 24.87
C LEU A 182 -7.21 3.61 25.57
N ALA A 183 -7.43 4.44 26.60
CA ALA A 183 -6.36 5.04 27.38
C ALA A 183 -5.49 3.97 28.06
N VAL A 184 -6.11 3.00 28.75
CA VAL A 184 -5.38 1.90 29.38
C VAL A 184 -4.61 1.09 28.33
N PHE A 185 -5.21 0.78 27.18
CA PHE A 185 -4.54 0.08 26.09
C PHE A 185 -3.33 0.84 25.54
N LEU A 186 -3.45 2.17 25.34
CA LEU A 186 -2.36 3.01 24.87
C LEU A 186 -1.20 3.02 25.87
N ASN A 187 -1.50 3.05 27.16
CA ASN A 187 -0.49 3.03 28.22
C ASN A 187 0.20 1.66 28.36
N GLU A 188 -0.58 0.60 28.56
CA GLU A 188 -0.05 -0.74 28.87
C GLU A 188 0.57 -1.43 27.66
N VAL A 189 -0.06 -1.30 26.48
CA VAL A 189 0.35 -2.04 25.27
C VAL A 189 1.21 -1.19 24.35
N CYS A 190 0.86 0.08 24.20
CA CYS A 190 1.48 0.95 23.20
C CYS A 190 2.59 1.85 23.78
N TYR A 191 2.84 1.81 25.09
CA TYR A 191 3.82 2.67 25.77
C TYR A 191 3.61 4.17 25.50
N VAL A 192 2.35 4.61 25.46
CA VAL A 192 1.95 6.00 25.27
C VAL A 192 1.27 6.46 26.55
N TYR A 193 1.61 7.64 27.07
CA TYR A 193 0.94 8.19 28.26
C TYR A 193 -0.28 9.03 27.83
N PRO A 194 -1.52 8.55 28.01
CA PRO A 194 -2.71 9.30 27.63
C PRO A 194 -3.15 10.23 28.76
N TYR A 195 -3.51 11.46 28.40
CA TYR A 195 -4.25 12.39 29.24
C TYR A 195 -5.73 12.30 28.90
N VAL A 196 -6.55 12.03 29.91
CA VAL A 196 -8.00 11.92 29.85
C VAL A 196 -8.57 12.91 30.87
N ILE A 197 -9.30 13.91 30.39
CA ILE A 197 -9.72 15.04 31.24
C ILE A 197 -10.49 14.61 32.48
N ASP A 198 -11.43 13.65 32.36
CA ASP A 198 -12.24 13.18 33.48
C ASP A 198 -11.40 12.48 34.58
N ASN A 199 -10.20 11.99 34.24
CA ASN A 199 -9.32 11.31 35.18
C ASN A 199 -8.22 12.24 35.73
N ASP A 200 -7.76 13.20 34.92
CA ASP A 200 -6.49 13.92 35.16
C ASP A 200 -6.65 15.40 35.51
N VAL A 201 -7.84 15.99 35.36
CA VAL A 201 -8.06 17.43 35.64
C VAL A 201 -7.98 17.77 37.14
N GLY A 202 -8.41 16.85 38.00
CA GLY A 202 -8.52 17.07 39.44
C GLY A 202 -9.47 18.23 39.78
N SER A 203 -8.96 19.22 40.51
CA SER A 203 -9.72 20.39 40.96
C SER A 203 -9.51 21.65 40.09
N GLN A 204 -8.81 21.52 38.96
CA GLN A 204 -8.54 22.66 38.08
C GLN A 204 -9.74 22.96 37.19
N ASP A 205 -9.81 24.18 36.65
CA ASP A 205 -10.78 24.50 35.61
C ASP A 205 -10.51 23.63 34.36
N PRO A 206 -11.50 22.84 33.88
CA PRO A 206 -11.30 21.91 32.77
C PRO A 206 -10.86 22.60 31.48
N ASN A 207 -11.38 23.78 31.19
CA ASN A 207 -11.07 24.52 29.96
C ASN A 207 -9.63 25.06 29.99
N PHE A 208 -9.22 25.62 31.13
CA PHE A 208 -7.84 26.04 31.34
C PHE A 208 -6.88 24.85 31.23
N TRP A 209 -7.16 23.75 31.96
CA TRP A 209 -6.34 22.53 31.94
C TRP A 209 -6.18 21.98 30.52
N THR A 210 -7.27 21.91 29.74
CA THR A 210 -7.23 21.44 28.36
C THR A 210 -6.35 22.31 27.48
N SER A 211 -6.52 23.63 27.54
CA SER A 211 -5.71 24.54 26.73
C SER A 211 -4.22 24.46 27.07
N GLU A 212 -3.87 24.30 28.35
CA GLU A 212 -2.50 24.11 28.82
C GLU A 212 -1.94 22.78 28.30
N ARG A 213 -2.67 21.67 28.47
CA ARG A 213 -2.23 20.35 28.00
C ARG A 213 -2.10 20.28 26.49
N MET A 214 -2.99 20.93 25.74
CA MET A 214 -2.89 21.01 24.28
C MET A 214 -1.54 21.59 23.81
N ASN A 215 -0.96 22.51 24.58
CA ASN A 215 0.36 23.08 24.30
C ASN A 215 1.50 22.13 24.70
N GLN A 216 1.36 21.42 25.82
CA GLN A 216 2.45 20.62 26.42
C GLN A 216 2.63 19.22 25.84
N VAL A 217 1.55 18.54 25.42
CA VAL A 217 1.64 17.13 24.98
C VAL A 217 2.33 16.99 23.62
N ASP A 218 2.81 15.78 23.31
CA ASP A 218 3.46 15.50 22.03
C ASP A 218 2.45 15.41 20.87
N ARG A 219 1.22 14.97 21.16
CA ARG A 219 0.19 14.62 20.18
C ARG A 219 -1.22 14.91 20.71
N LEU A 220 -2.10 15.38 19.82
CA LEU A 220 -3.51 15.64 20.09
C LEU A 220 -4.37 14.69 19.27
N VAL A 221 -5.32 14.02 19.93
CA VAL A 221 -6.21 13.06 19.28
C VAL A 221 -7.65 13.44 19.57
N PHE A 222 -8.35 13.89 18.52
CA PHE A 222 -9.79 14.15 18.57
C PHE A 222 -10.55 12.85 18.29
N LEU A 223 -11.25 12.34 19.28
CA LEU A 223 -12.19 11.24 19.16
C LEU A 223 -13.53 11.82 18.67
N VAL A 224 -13.94 11.48 17.44
CA VAL A 224 -15.11 12.08 16.80
C VAL A 224 -16.39 11.47 17.40
N PRO A 225 -17.27 12.26 18.04
CA PRO A 225 -18.53 11.76 18.59
C PRO A 225 -19.47 11.28 17.49
N GLY A 226 -20.47 10.48 17.87
CA GLY A 226 -21.57 10.11 16.98
C GLY A 226 -22.66 11.18 16.83
N ASP A 227 -22.73 12.11 17.76
CA ASP A 227 -23.58 13.29 17.79
C ASP A 227 -22.83 14.41 18.52
N PRO A 228 -22.26 15.39 17.78
CA PRO A 228 -21.46 16.46 18.37
C PRO A 228 -22.28 17.44 19.22
N ASP A 229 -23.61 17.44 19.07
CA ASP A 229 -24.52 18.31 19.81
C ASP A 229 -25.08 17.63 21.08
N SER A 230 -24.67 16.39 21.36
CA SER A 230 -25.12 15.64 22.53
C SER A 230 -24.51 16.16 23.83
N GLU A 231 -25.26 16.02 24.93
CA GLU A 231 -24.75 16.34 26.27
C GLU A 231 -23.78 15.25 26.76
N SER A 232 -22.70 15.68 27.42
CA SER A 232 -21.78 14.75 28.08
C SER A 232 -22.44 14.10 29.29
N VAL A 233 -22.27 12.78 29.46
CA VAL A 233 -22.67 12.07 30.68
C VAL A 233 -21.70 12.28 31.83
N THR A 234 -20.52 12.84 31.57
CA THR A 234 -19.55 13.17 32.62
C THR A 234 -19.81 14.56 33.20
N PRO A 235 -19.33 14.86 34.42
CA PRO A 235 -19.50 16.19 35.02
C PRO A 235 -18.89 17.32 34.18
N ILE A 236 -17.90 17.00 33.34
CA ILE A 236 -17.21 17.95 32.48
C ILE A 236 -17.97 18.09 31.17
N ARG A 237 -18.78 19.14 31.08
CA ARG A 237 -19.57 19.48 29.90
C ARG A 237 -18.76 20.34 28.92
N ASP A 238 -19.15 20.31 27.66
CA ASP A 238 -18.64 21.16 26.57
C ASP A 238 -17.13 21.11 26.27
N HIS A 239 -16.36 20.26 26.95
CA HIS A 239 -14.92 20.14 26.77
C HIS A 239 -14.52 19.91 25.31
N TRP A 240 -15.21 19.01 24.61
CA TRP A 240 -14.95 18.73 23.20
C TRP A 240 -15.14 19.97 22.32
N THR A 241 -16.25 20.68 22.52
CA THR A 241 -16.59 21.91 21.79
C THR A 241 -15.61 23.04 22.10
N TYR A 242 -15.21 23.19 23.36
CA TYR A 242 -14.19 24.14 23.77
C TYR A 242 -12.85 23.83 23.11
N ALA A 243 -12.38 22.58 23.19
CA ALA A 243 -11.11 22.16 22.60
C ALA A 243 -11.09 22.36 21.08
N LEU A 244 -12.21 22.11 20.40
CA LEU A 244 -12.36 22.35 18.96
C LEU A 244 -12.30 23.84 18.60
N LYS A 245 -12.96 24.70 19.38
CA LYS A 245 -12.91 26.17 19.20
C LYS A 245 -11.50 26.71 19.49
N TYR A 246 -10.87 26.26 20.57
CA TYR A 246 -9.51 26.64 20.93
C TYR A 246 -8.50 26.19 19.86
N PHE A 247 -8.67 24.97 19.33
CA PHE A 247 -7.86 24.43 18.24
C PHE A 247 -7.96 25.32 16.99
N THR A 248 -9.18 25.62 16.53
CA THR A 248 -9.41 26.38 15.29
C THR A 248 -9.10 27.86 15.37
N GLY A 249 -9.20 28.46 16.56
CA GLY A 249 -8.83 29.84 16.78
C GLY A 249 -7.34 29.99 17.08
N HIS A 250 -7.03 30.14 18.36
CA HIS A 250 -5.72 30.56 18.84
C HIS A 250 -4.62 29.55 18.52
N TYR A 251 -4.88 28.25 18.66
CA TYR A 251 -3.85 27.22 18.53
C TYR A 251 -3.36 27.05 17.08
N PHE A 252 -4.27 26.97 16.12
CA PHE A 252 -3.94 26.82 14.70
C PHE A 252 -3.13 28.02 14.16
N ALA A 253 -3.53 29.24 14.54
CA ALA A 253 -2.85 30.47 14.14
C ALA A 253 -1.42 30.57 14.69
N THR A 254 -1.16 30.02 15.87
CA THR A 254 0.13 30.17 16.58
C THR A 254 1.13 29.09 16.26
N HIS A 255 0.70 27.85 15.94
CA HIS A 255 1.63 26.74 15.89
C HIS A 255 1.80 26.09 14.49
N GLN A 256 0.92 26.30 13.50
CA GLN A 256 1.01 25.64 12.16
C GLN A 256 1.19 24.10 12.19
N VAL A 257 0.75 23.40 13.24
CA VAL A 257 1.14 21.99 13.51
C VAL A 257 0.05 21.01 13.05
N THR A 258 -0.08 20.79 11.74
CA THR A 258 -0.97 19.73 11.24
C THR A 258 -0.45 18.32 11.59
N ASP A 259 0.84 18.18 11.88
CA ASP A 259 1.50 16.90 12.20
C ASP A 259 1.36 16.47 13.68
N LYS A 260 0.86 17.36 14.55
CA LYS A 260 0.61 17.08 15.98
C LYS A 260 -0.82 16.63 16.25
N VAL A 261 -1.74 16.87 15.32
CA VAL A 261 -3.17 16.65 15.52
C VAL A 261 -3.70 15.57 14.58
N ALA A 262 -4.48 14.65 15.14
CA ALA A 262 -5.20 13.64 14.38
C ALA A 262 -6.64 13.50 14.87
N THR A 263 -7.46 12.93 14.02
CA THR A 263 -8.82 12.51 14.33
C THR A 263 -8.92 10.99 14.31
N VAL A 264 -9.69 10.46 15.25
CA VAL A 264 -10.03 9.05 15.32
C VAL A 264 -11.52 8.90 15.12
N ILE A 265 -11.89 8.08 14.16
CA ILE A 265 -13.27 7.85 13.73
C ILE A 265 -13.68 6.45 14.21
N PHE A 266 -14.81 6.40 14.93
CA PHE A 266 -15.50 5.18 15.28
C PHE A 266 -16.51 4.81 14.18
N PRO A 267 -16.92 3.53 14.09
CA PRO A 267 -17.98 3.12 13.16
C PRO A 267 -19.33 3.81 13.40
N PHE A 268 -19.53 4.41 14.57
CA PHE A 268 -20.73 5.15 14.95
C PHE A 268 -20.53 6.67 15.03
N SER A 269 -19.36 7.18 14.63
CA SER A 269 -19.08 8.61 14.61
C SER A 269 -19.95 9.34 13.57
N ALA A 270 -20.23 10.61 13.84
CA ALA A 270 -20.80 11.55 12.89
C ALA A 270 -19.76 11.93 11.83
N ASP A 271 -20.19 12.77 10.90
CA ASP A 271 -19.28 13.40 9.96
C ASP A 271 -18.24 14.24 10.70
N VAL A 272 -16.99 14.18 10.22
CA VAL A 272 -15.88 14.92 10.81
C VAL A 272 -16.14 16.42 10.62
N PRO A 273 -16.10 17.24 11.69
CA PRO A 273 -16.30 18.68 11.58
C PRO A 273 -15.31 19.31 10.60
N SER A 274 -15.78 20.25 9.78
CA SER A 274 -14.97 20.96 8.77
C SER A 274 -13.69 21.57 9.35
N GLN A 275 -13.77 22.02 10.61
CA GLN A 275 -12.71 22.54 11.46
C GLN A 275 -11.48 21.64 11.56
N ILE A 276 -11.70 20.32 11.60
CA ILE A 276 -10.67 19.29 11.73
C ILE A 276 -10.69 18.33 10.54
N ALA A 277 -11.32 18.74 9.42
CA ALA A 277 -11.36 17.91 8.23
C ALA A 277 -9.96 17.71 7.63
N ASN A 278 -9.07 18.70 7.71
CA ASN A 278 -7.77 18.65 7.06
C ASN A 278 -6.68 17.91 7.86
N VAL A 279 -6.98 17.43 9.08
CA VAL A 279 -5.99 16.69 9.88
C VAL A 279 -5.99 15.21 9.53
N GLN A 280 -4.92 14.50 9.94
CA GLN A 280 -4.79 13.07 9.70
C GLN A 280 -5.93 12.29 10.38
N ARG A 281 -6.44 11.26 9.70
CA ARG A 281 -7.61 10.49 10.18
C ARG A 281 -7.27 9.02 10.32
N PHE A 282 -7.71 8.42 11.41
CA PHE A 282 -7.53 6.99 11.70
C PHE A 282 -8.86 6.36 12.07
N LYS A 283 -9.14 5.17 11.52
CA LYS A 283 -10.29 4.36 11.91
C LYS A 283 -9.84 3.42 13.03
N LEU A 284 -10.30 3.64 14.26
CA LEU A 284 -9.73 3.04 15.48
C LEU A 284 -9.45 1.54 15.38
N VAL A 285 -10.36 0.74 14.80
CA VAL A 285 -10.21 -0.71 14.70
C VAL A 285 -9.29 -1.15 13.56
N LYS A 286 -9.26 -0.40 12.45
CA LYS A 286 -8.50 -0.78 11.24
C LYS A 286 -7.08 -0.22 11.22
N ASP A 287 -6.92 0.97 11.81
CA ASP A 287 -5.73 1.79 11.67
C ASP A 287 -5.05 2.01 13.04
N MET A 288 -5.27 1.14 14.02
CA MET A 288 -4.68 1.27 15.36
C MET A 288 -3.14 1.24 15.30
N ASP A 289 -2.58 0.37 14.47
CA ASP A 289 -1.13 0.28 14.23
C ASP A 289 -0.58 1.56 13.59
N LEU A 290 -1.31 2.15 12.64
CA LEU A 290 -0.97 3.42 12.03
C LEU A 290 -1.07 4.60 13.02
N LEU A 291 -2.11 4.62 13.86
CA LEU A 291 -2.30 5.62 14.90
C LEU A 291 -1.14 5.58 15.91
N VAL A 292 -0.82 4.40 16.43
CA VAL A 292 0.29 4.21 17.38
C VAL A 292 1.61 4.58 16.73
N THR A 293 1.85 4.17 15.49
CA THR A 293 3.05 4.57 14.73
C THR A 293 3.17 6.09 14.62
N TRP A 294 2.07 6.77 14.29
CA TRP A 294 2.03 8.23 14.19
C TRP A 294 2.29 8.93 15.53
N ILE A 295 1.75 8.39 16.63
CA ILE A 295 1.99 8.90 17.98
C ILE A 295 3.50 8.86 18.30
N HIS A 296 4.15 7.74 17.97
CA HIS A 296 5.58 7.52 18.19
C HIS A 296 6.49 8.20 17.16
N ARG A 297 5.95 8.97 16.19
CA ARG A 297 6.71 9.52 15.05
C ARG A 297 7.47 8.45 14.25
N GLY A 298 6.92 7.24 14.23
CA GLY A 298 7.50 6.08 13.58
C GLY A 298 7.32 6.10 12.06
N THR A 299 8.10 5.27 11.39
CA THR A 299 8.03 5.03 9.95
C THR A 299 7.10 3.86 9.62
N TRP A 300 6.80 3.65 8.34
CA TRP A 300 6.04 2.48 7.88
C TRP A 300 6.66 1.14 8.32
N LEU A 301 7.99 1.06 8.42
CA LEU A 301 8.67 -0.13 8.93
C LEU A 301 8.35 -0.38 10.41
N ASP A 302 8.23 0.67 11.20
CA ASP A 302 7.88 0.56 12.62
C ASP A 302 6.41 0.12 12.74
N CYS A 303 5.52 0.63 11.89
CA CYS A 303 4.15 0.13 11.80
C CYS A 303 4.11 -1.39 11.54
N LYS A 304 4.81 -1.87 10.51
CA LYS A 304 4.74 -3.27 10.08
C LYS A 304 5.48 -4.26 10.97
N PHE A 305 6.64 -3.87 11.49
CA PHE A 305 7.53 -4.81 12.17
C PHE A 305 7.60 -4.61 13.69
N LEU A 306 7.07 -3.50 14.22
CA LEU A 306 6.99 -3.26 15.67
C LEU A 306 5.54 -3.28 16.15
N TRP A 307 4.72 -2.36 15.66
CA TRP A 307 3.40 -2.11 16.24
C TRP A 307 2.35 -3.11 15.81
N GLU A 308 2.28 -3.45 14.51
CA GLU A 308 1.31 -4.42 14.01
C GLU A 308 1.42 -5.79 14.72
N PRO A 309 2.62 -6.38 14.91
CA PRO A 309 2.76 -7.61 15.68
C PRO A 309 2.43 -7.46 17.17
N GLN A 310 2.78 -6.33 17.79
CA GLN A 310 2.50 -6.10 19.21
C GLN A 310 1.01 -5.96 19.48
N ILE A 311 0.33 -5.13 18.70
CA ILE A 311 -1.11 -4.86 18.81
C ILE A 311 -1.94 -6.10 18.51
N LYS A 312 -1.50 -6.92 17.54
CA LYS A 312 -2.21 -8.15 17.14
C LYS A 312 -1.85 -9.36 18.00
N SER A 313 -0.84 -9.30 18.87
CA SER A 313 -0.43 -10.45 19.67
C SER A 313 -1.39 -10.66 20.85
N PRO A 314 -2.11 -11.80 20.92
CA PRO A 314 -3.00 -12.10 22.04
C PRO A 314 -2.26 -12.56 23.31
N CYS A 315 -0.92 -12.61 23.29
CA CYS A 315 -0.13 -13.35 24.27
C CYS A 315 0.54 -12.50 25.37
N GLN A 316 0.13 -11.25 25.58
CA GLN A 316 0.60 -10.49 26.74
C GLN A 316 -0.25 -10.86 27.97
N LYS A 317 0.26 -11.80 28.77
CA LYS A 317 -0.44 -12.44 29.91
C LYS A 317 -0.85 -11.50 31.06
N GLU A 318 -0.52 -10.21 30.98
CA GLU A 318 -0.70 -9.24 32.08
C GLU A 318 -1.46 -7.97 31.65
N VAL A 319 -2.00 -7.91 30.44
CA VAL A 319 -2.66 -6.70 29.94
C VAL A 319 -4.15 -6.71 30.30
N THR A 320 -4.65 -5.57 30.77
CA THR A 320 -6.05 -5.40 31.19
C THR A 320 -7.01 -5.44 30.00
N TYR A 321 -6.61 -4.90 28.84
CA TYR A 321 -7.43 -4.83 27.63
C TYR A 321 -6.64 -5.12 26.35
N THR A 322 -7.24 -5.87 25.44
CA THR A 322 -6.69 -6.15 24.10
C THR A 322 -7.41 -5.36 23.00
N LEU A 323 -6.83 -5.29 21.80
CA LEU A 323 -7.52 -4.72 20.63
C LEU A 323 -8.85 -5.44 20.34
N SER A 324 -8.93 -6.75 20.64
CA SER A 324 -10.17 -7.52 20.51
C SER A 324 -11.25 -7.00 21.45
N ASP A 325 -10.89 -6.63 22.68
CA ASP A 325 -11.83 -6.08 23.67
C ASP A 325 -12.34 -4.69 23.25
N ILE A 326 -11.44 -3.85 22.74
CA ILE A 326 -11.81 -2.55 22.14
C ILE A 326 -12.77 -2.78 20.96
N THR A 327 -12.45 -3.70 20.05
CA THR A 327 -13.28 -4.01 18.88
C THR A 327 -14.66 -4.51 19.29
N LYS A 328 -14.73 -5.39 20.29
CA LYS A 328 -15.99 -5.91 20.83
C LYS A 328 -16.82 -4.78 21.45
N THR A 329 -16.20 -3.89 22.22
CA THR A 329 -16.87 -2.74 22.84
C THR A 329 -17.41 -1.78 21.80
N VAL A 330 -16.60 -1.44 20.78
CA VAL A 330 -17.03 -0.62 19.64
C VAL A 330 -18.25 -1.24 18.96
N ASN A 331 -18.23 -2.54 18.67
CA ASN A 331 -19.36 -3.22 18.03
C ASN A 331 -20.62 -3.21 18.92
N ASN A 332 -20.47 -3.37 20.23
CA ASN A 332 -21.60 -3.30 21.17
C ASN A 332 -22.25 -1.90 21.18
N VAL A 333 -21.45 -0.84 21.12
CA VAL A 333 -21.95 0.55 21.01
C VAL A 333 -22.72 0.76 19.71
N VAL A 334 -22.19 0.23 18.59
CA VAL A 334 -22.88 0.29 17.28
C VAL A 334 -24.23 -0.43 17.33
N ILE A 335 -24.27 -1.65 17.88
CA ILE A 335 -25.51 -2.44 17.98
C ILE A 335 -26.56 -1.71 18.80
N GLU A 336 -26.17 -1.09 19.92
CA GLU A 336 -27.10 -0.32 20.75
C GLU A 336 -27.65 0.91 20.04
N LYS A 337 -26.80 1.68 19.34
CA LYS A 337 -27.28 2.82 18.54
C LYS A 337 -28.23 2.38 17.45
N LEU A 338 -27.93 1.29 16.73
CA LEU A 338 -28.82 0.72 15.72
C LEU A 338 -30.15 0.26 16.34
N TYR A 339 -30.11 -0.34 17.53
CA TYR A 339 -31.32 -0.74 18.26
C TYR A 339 -32.17 0.46 18.67
N CYS A 340 -31.55 1.54 19.15
CA CYS A 340 -32.25 2.79 19.47
C CYS A 340 -32.89 3.43 18.22
N ILE A 341 -32.16 3.49 17.10
CA ILE A 341 -32.71 3.99 15.82
C ILE A 341 -33.88 3.11 15.36
N TYR A 342 -33.74 1.78 15.44
CA TYR A 342 -34.81 0.85 15.09
C TYR A 342 -36.03 1.02 15.98
N LYS A 343 -35.85 1.15 17.30
CA LYS A 343 -36.93 1.39 18.26
C LYS A 343 -37.63 2.73 18.00
N MET A 344 -36.88 3.80 17.73
CA MET A 344 -37.44 5.10 17.35
C MET A 344 -38.25 5.01 16.05
N LYS A 345 -37.71 4.36 15.02
CA LYS A 345 -38.39 4.18 13.74
C LYS A 345 -39.65 3.32 13.88
N ARG A 346 -39.61 2.27 14.72
CA ARG A 346 -40.78 1.46 15.06
C ARG A 346 -41.83 2.28 15.79
N ASN A 347 -41.45 3.07 16.79
CA ASN A 347 -42.38 3.95 17.51
C ASN A 347 -42.96 5.04 16.60
N LEU A 348 -42.18 5.55 15.64
CA LEU A 348 -42.64 6.52 14.64
C LEU A 348 -43.65 5.86 13.69
N ASN A 349 -43.38 4.63 13.25
CA ASN A 349 -44.31 3.86 12.42
C ASN A 349 -45.58 3.46 13.18
N GLU A 350 -45.47 3.11 14.46
CA GLU A 350 -46.63 2.83 15.34
C GLU A 350 -47.44 4.10 15.58
N LYS A 351 -46.80 5.27 15.76
CA LYS A 351 -47.46 6.59 15.84
C LYS A 351 -48.13 6.99 14.53
N ASN A 352 -47.48 6.75 13.39
CA ASN A 352 -48.07 7.03 12.08
C ASN A 352 -49.23 6.07 11.76
N ALA A 353 -49.13 4.80 12.16
CA ALA A 353 -50.22 3.83 12.03
C ALA A 353 -51.39 4.15 12.97
N THR A 354 -51.13 4.65 14.18
CA THR A 354 -52.19 5.13 15.09
C THR A 354 -52.81 6.44 14.60
N ASN A 355 -52.03 7.35 14.01
CA ASN A 355 -52.57 8.56 13.39
C ASN A 355 -53.46 8.22 12.18
N ASP A 356 -53.08 7.28 11.32
CA ASP A 356 -53.92 6.80 10.20
C ASP A 356 -55.18 6.06 10.68
N LEU A 357 -55.12 5.35 11.82
CA LEU A 357 -56.28 4.74 12.47
C LEU A 357 -57.21 5.77 13.13
N VAL A 358 -56.65 6.81 13.73
CA VAL A 358 -57.40 7.94 14.31
C VAL A 358 -58.04 8.75 13.19
N GLU A 359 -57.37 8.99 12.06
CA GLU A 359 -57.94 9.66 10.89
C GLU A 359 -59.09 8.84 10.27
N LYS A 360 -58.94 7.50 10.21
CA LYS A 360 -60.02 6.58 9.79
C LYS A 360 -61.18 6.49 10.80
N LEU A 361 -60.92 6.62 12.10
CA LEU A 361 -61.95 6.68 13.15
C LEU A 361 -62.69 8.02 13.15
N TYR A 362 -62.01 9.15 12.88
CA TYR A 362 -62.65 10.45 12.69
C TYR A 362 -63.42 10.54 11.36
N ALA A 363 -62.95 9.86 10.31
CA ALA A 363 -63.68 9.71 9.06
C ALA A 363 -64.91 8.78 9.18
N SER A 364 -64.93 7.85 10.13
CA SER A 364 -66.11 7.00 10.39
C SER A 364 -67.11 7.62 11.37
N GLN A 365 -66.69 8.54 12.25
CA GLN A 365 -67.58 9.27 13.17
C GLN A 365 -68.31 10.46 12.53
N THR A 366 -67.92 10.92 11.34
CA THR A 366 -68.68 11.94 10.58
C THR A 366 -69.83 11.37 9.75
N ALA A 367 -70.10 10.06 9.86
CA ALA A 367 -71.18 9.37 9.16
C ALA A 367 -72.12 8.61 10.11
N SER A 368 -72.58 9.21 11.22
CA SER A 368 -73.87 8.84 11.81
C SER A 368 -74.32 9.86 12.86
N THR A 369 -75.49 10.45 12.65
CA THR A 369 -76.21 11.26 13.63
C THR A 369 -77.50 10.51 14.02
N VAL A 370 -77.85 10.60 15.31
CA VAL A 370 -79.17 10.34 15.95
C VAL A 370 -79.47 8.90 16.45
N HIS A 371 -79.36 8.63 17.77
CA HIS A 371 -80.45 8.69 18.78
C HIS A 371 -80.02 8.03 20.13
N ASP A 372 -80.23 8.79 21.22
CA ASP A 372 -80.71 8.45 22.58
C ASP A 372 -80.11 7.39 23.56
N LYS A 373 -80.01 7.91 24.80
CA LYS A 373 -80.22 7.34 26.16
C LYS A 373 -79.12 6.59 26.95
N CYS A 374 -78.81 7.24 28.09
CA CYS A 374 -78.56 6.73 29.45
C CYS A 374 -77.64 5.51 29.67
N SER A 375 -76.55 5.70 30.42
CA SER A 375 -76.47 5.30 31.84
C SER A 375 -75.05 5.48 32.40
N GLU A 376 -75.00 5.82 33.68
CA GLU A 376 -73.86 5.90 34.59
C GLU A 376 -72.86 4.74 34.46
N ARG A 377 -71.56 5.05 34.57
CA ARG A 377 -70.73 4.56 35.69
C ARG A 377 -69.34 5.18 35.73
N GLN A 378 -69.00 5.60 36.94
CA GLN A 378 -67.69 6.00 37.44
C GLN A 378 -66.62 4.90 37.24
N ASN A 379 -65.37 5.33 37.09
CA ASN A 379 -64.17 4.88 37.82
C ASN A 379 -62.96 5.58 37.16
N SER A 380 -62.46 6.68 37.71
CA SER A 380 -61.42 6.73 38.75
C SER A 380 -60.20 5.86 38.43
N TYR A 381 -59.11 6.45 37.96
CA TYR A 381 -57.77 6.15 38.49
C TYR A 381 -56.91 7.40 38.48
N THR A 382 -56.31 7.61 39.64
CA THR A 382 -55.62 8.76 40.19
C THR A 382 -54.24 8.97 39.59
N ALA A 383 -53.95 10.24 39.30
CA ALA A 383 -52.60 10.77 39.21
C ALA A 383 -51.94 10.70 40.60
N SER A 384 -50.66 10.31 40.63
CA SER A 384 -49.80 10.57 41.77
C SER A 384 -48.71 11.53 41.30
N GLU A 385 -48.85 12.78 41.72
CA GLU A 385 -47.78 13.77 41.78
C GLU A 385 -46.67 13.22 42.69
N VAL A 386 -45.43 13.31 42.22
CA VAL A 386 -44.25 13.38 43.09
C VAL A 386 -43.55 14.67 42.71
N ALA A 387 -43.68 15.64 43.62
CA ALA A 387 -42.88 16.84 43.65
C ALA A 387 -41.46 16.47 44.09
N CYS A 388 -40.47 16.87 43.30
CA CYS A 388 -39.12 17.12 43.79
C CYS A 388 -38.74 18.52 43.34
N ASP A 389 -38.85 19.43 44.30
CA ASP A 389 -38.29 20.76 44.31
C ASP A 389 -36.79 20.64 44.64
N SER A 390 -35.92 21.14 43.76
CA SER A 390 -34.54 21.48 44.11
C SER A 390 -33.98 22.48 43.09
N SER A 391 -34.14 23.76 43.44
CA SER A 391 -33.21 24.88 43.22
C SER A 391 -32.33 24.84 41.97
N VAL A 392 -32.78 25.59 40.95
CA VAL A 392 -32.00 26.05 39.81
C VAL A 392 -31.13 27.24 40.27
N GLU A 393 -29.82 27.05 40.39
CA GLU A 393 -28.87 28.16 40.33
C GLU A 393 -28.62 28.49 38.86
N VAL A 394 -29.18 29.61 38.42
CA VAL A 394 -28.93 30.23 37.12
C VAL A 394 -27.51 30.77 37.15
N PHE A 395 -26.59 30.09 36.46
CA PHE A 395 -25.27 30.63 36.15
C PHE A 395 -25.38 31.41 34.84
N ASP A 396 -25.15 32.72 34.93
CA ASP A 396 -25.16 33.66 33.81
C ASP A 396 -23.69 33.97 33.46
N PRO A 397 -23.12 33.41 32.37
CA PRO A 397 -21.78 33.78 31.96
C PRO A 397 -21.84 35.05 31.11
N GLU A 398 -21.46 36.18 31.70
CA GLU A 398 -21.08 37.39 30.97
C GLU A 398 -20.04 37.03 29.90
N VAL A 399 -20.43 37.16 28.63
CA VAL A 399 -19.55 37.06 27.47
C VAL A 399 -18.72 38.34 27.39
N PRO A 400 -17.37 38.29 27.39
CA PRO A 400 -16.57 39.46 27.07
C PRO A 400 -16.72 39.82 25.59
N ASN A 401 -17.09 41.08 25.33
CA ASN A 401 -17.24 41.63 24.00
C ASN A 401 -15.90 41.65 23.24
N ILE A 402 -15.85 41.03 22.07
CA ILE A 402 -14.66 40.82 21.21
C ILE A 402 -14.16 42.12 20.55
N GLU A 403 -14.85 43.25 20.72
CA GLU A 403 -14.46 44.53 20.11
C GLU A 403 -13.37 45.33 20.86
N GLN A 404 -12.83 44.86 22.00
CA GLN A 404 -11.81 45.59 22.76
C GLN A 404 -10.34 45.15 22.56
N LEU A 405 -10.05 44.21 21.66
CA LEU A 405 -8.68 43.72 21.42
C LEU A 405 -8.03 44.19 20.10
N SER A 406 -8.68 45.06 19.34
CA SER A 406 -8.17 45.57 18.05
C SER A 406 -7.46 46.93 18.12
N LEU A 407 -7.16 47.45 19.32
CA LEU A 407 -6.51 48.75 19.50
C LEU A 407 -5.33 48.69 20.47
N LEU A 408 -4.23 48.03 20.10
CA LEU A 408 -2.88 48.32 20.61
C LEU A 408 -1.85 47.48 19.85
N GLY A 409 -1.04 48.12 19.00
CA GLY A 409 0.21 47.49 18.53
C GLY A 409 0.68 47.78 17.10
N GLU A 410 0.22 48.84 16.43
CA GLU A 410 0.88 49.34 15.22
C GLU A 410 2.04 50.28 15.58
N LYS A 411 3.17 50.09 14.88
CA LYS A 411 4.44 50.87 14.82
C LYS A 411 5.61 50.32 15.63
N THR A 412 6.59 49.77 14.91
CA THR A 412 7.88 50.45 14.73
C THR A 412 8.52 50.04 13.40
N ASN A 413 8.59 50.99 12.47
CA ASN A 413 9.46 50.95 11.30
C ASN A 413 10.93 51.12 11.74
N ARG A 414 11.84 50.30 11.24
CA ARG A 414 13.20 50.71 10.84
C ARG A 414 13.70 49.81 9.72
N SER A 415 14.17 50.46 8.65
CA SER A 415 14.77 49.90 7.44
C SER A 415 16.31 50.09 7.51
N PRO A 416 17.11 49.83 6.46
CA PRO A 416 18.15 48.78 6.46
C PRO A 416 19.57 49.36 6.29
N ASP A 417 20.60 48.51 6.44
CA ASP A 417 21.94 48.64 5.85
C ASP A 417 22.57 47.22 5.89
N GLU A 418 22.91 46.60 4.75
CA GLU A 418 24.25 46.57 4.12
C GLU A 418 25.36 46.07 5.08
N GLN A 419 26.26 45.13 4.79
CA GLN A 419 26.88 44.69 3.54
C GLN A 419 27.80 43.47 3.82
N SER A 420 27.94 42.56 2.83
CA SER A 420 29.14 41.73 2.49
C SER A 420 29.68 40.74 3.55
N SER A 421 30.24 39.57 3.24
CA SER A 421 31.02 39.12 2.08
C SER A 421 31.16 37.58 2.06
N ASN A 422 31.12 37.02 0.85
CA ASN A 422 31.91 35.91 0.25
C ASN A 422 32.47 34.75 1.11
N GLU A 423 32.23 33.50 0.65
CA GLU A 423 33.23 32.57 0.05
C GLU A 423 32.54 31.21 -0.27
N SER A 424 32.34 30.90 -1.57
CA SER A 424 33.09 29.92 -2.41
C SER A 424 32.73 28.45 -2.12
N SER A 425 31.96 27.78 -2.98
CA SER A 425 32.42 26.86 -4.07
C SER A 425 32.94 25.52 -3.49
N ASP A 426 32.53 24.32 -3.89
CA ASP A 426 32.40 23.76 -5.24
C ASP A 426 31.37 22.61 -5.26
N GLU A 427 30.50 22.61 -6.28
CA GLU A 427 29.93 21.41 -6.88
C GLU A 427 30.91 20.88 -7.95
N PRO A 428 30.88 19.58 -8.26
CA PRO A 428 31.09 19.16 -9.63
C PRO A 428 29.80 18.56 -10.20
N ASP A 429 29.31 19.25 -11.22
CA ASP A 429 28.65 18.64 -12.38
C ASP A 429 29.51 17.49 -12.90
N ASP A 430 28.93 16.29 -12.98
CA ASP A 430 29.36 15.29 -13.95
C ASP A 430 28.14 14.87 -14.77
N SER A 431 28.10 15.43 -15.96
CA SER A 431 27.25 14.98 -17.04
C SER A 431 28.12 14.49 -18.20
N ILE A 432 27.61 13.42 -18.83
CA ILE A 432 27.82 12.96 -20.21
C ILE A 432 29.03 12.06 -20.55
N PHE A 433 28.69 10.87 -21.07
CA PHE A 433 29.19 10.17 -22.29
C PHE A 433 29.55 8.69 -22.08
N LEU A 434 28.57 7.80 -22.29
CA LEU A 434 28.49 6.82 -23.40
C LEU A 434 27.28 5.90 -23.22
#